data_AF-A0A5U3CXN6-F1
#
_entry.id   AF-A0A5U3CXN6-F1
#
_cell.length_a   1.000
_cell.length_b   1.000
_cell.length_c   1.000
_cell.angle_alpha   90.00
_cell.angle_beta   90.00
_cell.angle_gamma   90.00
#
_symmetry.space_group_name_H-M   'P 1'
#
loop_
_entity.id
_entity.type
_entity.pdbx_description
1 polymer ?
#
loop_
_entity_poly.entity_id
_entity_poly.type
_entity_poly.pdbx_seq_one_letter_code
_entity_poly.pdbx_strand_id
1 'polypeptide(L)'
;MRDIQQVLERWGAWAANNREDVVWSSIAAGFKGLIPNKVKSRPQCSDDDAMVICGCMARLNKNNTEMHELLMDYYVFGMTFISLGRKHGCSDTHIGKKLQNAEGIVEGMLMALDVKLELDRYAQRENSL
;
A
#
# COMPACT_ATOMS: atom_id res chain seq x y z
N MET A 1 11.41 -10.85 -9.93
CA MET A 1 11.27 -9.93 -8.78
C MET A 1 9.82 -9.46 -8.75
N ARG A 2 9.21 -9.39 -7.57
CA ARG A 2 7.79 -9.00 -7.45
C ARG A 2 7.60 -7.56 -7.89
N ASP A 3 6.49 -7.28 -8.54
CA ASP A 3 6.09 -5.90 -8.76
C ASP A 3 5.39 -5.38 -7.50
N ILE A 4 6.16 -4.73 -6.63
CA ILE A 4 5.66 -4.22 -5.35
C ILE A 4 4.49 -3.22 -5.51
N GLN A 5 4.45 -2.48 -6.62
CA GLN A 5 3.38 -1.53 -6.87
C GLN A 5 2.07 -2.28 -7.10
N GLN A 6 2.08 -3.32 -7.94
CA GLN A 6 0.90 -4.17 -8.15
C GLN A 6 0.45 -4.88 -6.86
N VAL A 7 1.39 -5.35 -6.04
CA VAL A 7 1.07 -5.96 -4.74
C VAL A 7 0.34 -4.96 -3.84
N LEU A 8 0.88 -3.74 -3.70
CA LEU A 8 0.29 -2.70 -2.85
C LEU A 8 -1.00 -2.10 -3.41
N GLU A 9 -1.18 -2.05 -4.74
CA GLU A 9 -2.45 -1.63 -5.35
C GLU A 9 -3.59 -2.60 -5.02
N ARG A 10 -3.32 -3.90 -5.11
CA ARG A 10 -4.32 -4.95 -4.84
C ARG A 10 -4.63 -5.07 -3.36
N TRP A 11 -3.60 -4.98 -2.52
CA TRP A 11 -3.79 -4.86 -1.08
C TRP A 11 -4.54 -3.59 -0.69
N GLY A 12 -4.24 -2.45 -1.31
CA GLY A 12 -4.94 -1.19 -1.05
C GLY A 12 -6.42 -1.27 -1.41
N ALA A 13 -6.75 -1.96 -2.50
CA ALA A 13 -8.13 -2.27 -2.88
C ALA A 13 -8.82 -3.17 -1.84
N TRP A 14 -8.13 -4.21 -1.36
CA TRP A 14 -8.63 -5.09 -0.31
C TRP A 14 -8.90 -4.32 0.99
N ALA A 15 -7.94 -3.52 1.44
CA ALA A 15 -8.06 -2.72 2.67
C ALA A 15 -9.18 -1.67 2.58
N ALA A 16 -9.37 -1.08 1.39
CA ALA A 16 -10.46 -0.13 1.14
C ALA A 16 -11.86 -0.77 1.21
N ASN A 17 -11.98 -2.07 0.94
CA ASN A 17 -13.25 -2.80 0.94
C ASN A 17 -13.52 -3.53 2.27
N ASN A 18 -12.48 -3.98 3.00
CA ASN A 18 -12.62 -4.82 4.21
C ASN A 18 -12.31 -4.07 5.52
N ARG A 19 -12.67 -2.79 5.58
CA ARG A 19 -12.23 -1.85 6.63
C ARG A 19 -12.62 -2.25 8.08
N GLU A 20 -13.66 -3.06 8.26
CA GLU A 20 -14.10 -3.52 9.58
C GLU A 20 -13.18 -4.62 10.13
N ASP A 21 -12.53 -5.39 9.25
CA ASP A 21 -11.60 -6.47 9.60
C ASP A 21 -10.16 -5.97 9.80
N VAL A 22 -9.86 -4.75 9.36
CA VAL A 22 -8.53 -4.16 9.48
C VAL A 22 -8.47 -3.18 10.65
N VAL A 23 -7.99 -3.66 11.81
CA VAL A 23 -7.85 -2.87 13.04
C VAL A 23 -6.65 -1.90 12.96
N TRP A 24 -6.67 -0.97 12.01
CA TRP A 24 -5.82 0.22 12.07
C TRP A 24 -6.55 1.26 12.91
N SER A 25 -6.26 1.25 14.22
CA SER A 25 -6.92 1.95 15.33
C SER A 25 -7.28 3.44 15.16
N SER A 26 -6.92 4.11 14.08
CA SER A 26 -7.21 5.54 13.85
C SER A 26 -7.67 5.86 12.42
N ILE A 27 -7.96 4.87 11.58
CA ILE A 27 -8.52 5.06 10.22
C ILE A 27 -10.04 5.36 10.31
N ALA A 28 -10.36 6.30 11.18
CA ALA A 28 -11.42 7.29 11.16
C ALA A 28 -12.87 6.81 11.04
N ALA A 29 -13.58 7.00 12.15
CA ALA A 29 -15.03 7.18 12.22
C ALA A 29 -15.58 8.27 11.25
N GLY A 30 -14.73 9.06 10.57
CA GLY A 30 -15.13 10.10 9.61
C GLY A 30 -14.94 9.79 8.12
N PHE A 31 -14.34 8.66 7.73
CA PHE A 31 -13.92 8.42 6.33
C PHE A 31 -14.77 7.38 5.58
N LYS A 32 -15.93 6.94 6.11
CA LYS A 32 -16.77 5.86 5.53
C LYS A 32 -17.36 6.21 4.13
N GLY A 33 -17.13 7.41 3.60
CA GLY A 33 -17.51 7.83 2.24
C GLY A 33 -16.41 8.52 1.41
N LEU A 34 -15.16 8.60 1.89
CA LEU A 34 -14.11 9.41 1.26
C LEU A 34 -13.16 8.63 0.34
N ILE A 35 -13.21 7.29 0.35
CA ILE A 35 -12.34 6.48 -0.52
C ILE A 35 -12.89 6.51 -1.94
N PRO A 36 -12.09 6.91 -2.95
CA PRO A 36 -12.53 6.94 -4.34
C PRO A 36 -12.97 5.57 -4.84
N ASN A 37 -14.08 5.50 -5.59
CA ASN A 37 -14.57 4.25 -6.19
C ASN A 37 -13.50 3.57 -7.07
N LYS A 38 -12.63 4.35 -7.72
CA LYS A 38 -11.49 3.84 -8.51
C LYS A 38 -10.53 2.94 -7.71
N VAL A 39 -10.43 3.11 -6.39
CA VAL A 39 -9.58 2.26 -5.53
C VAL A 39 -10.34 0.98 -5.21
N LYS A 40 -11.60 1.10 -4.81
CA LYS A 40 -12.45 -0.04 -4.46
C LYS A 40 -12.71 -1.00 -5.62
N SER A 41 -12.72 -0.49 -6.86
CA SER A 41 -12.98 -1.26 -8.07
C SER A 41 -11.75 -2.00 -8.63
N ARG A 42 -10.56 -1.80 -8.06
CA ARG A 42 -9.35 -2.52 -8.48
C ARG A 42 -9.46 -4.00 -8.11
N PRO A 43 -8.75 -4.89 -8.83
CA PRO A 43 -8.57 -6.27 -8.38
C PRO A 43 -8.03 -6.30 -6.95
N GLN A 44 -8.60 -7.15 -6.10
CA GLN A 44 -8.16 -7.33 -4.72
C GLN A 44 -7.23 -8.55 -4.63
N CYS A 45 -6.40 -8.60 -3.59
CA CYS A 45 -5.69 -9.80 -3.19
C CYS A 45 -6.60 -10.73 -2.36
N SER A 46 -6.14 -11.94 -2.05
CA SER A 46 -6.80 -12.82 -1.08
C SER A 46 -6.60 -12.30 0.35
N ASP A 47 -7.42 -12.81 1.28
CA ASP A 47 -7.31 -12.46 2.69
C ASP A 47 -5.96 -12.90 3.27
N ASP A 48 -5.45 -14.08 2.89
CA ASP A 48 -4.14 -14.57 3.35
C ASP A 48 -3.00 -13.64 2.93
N ASP A 49 -2.95 -13.26 1.65
CA ASP A 49 -1.98 -12.29 1.14
C ASP A 49 -2.14 -10.94 1.85
N ALA A 50 -3.38 -10.51 2.07
CA ALA A 50 -3.66 -9.26 2.76
C ALA A 50 -3.16 -9.27 4.20
N MET A 51 -3.31 -10.37 4.93
CA MET A 51 -2.84 -10.49 6.31
C MET A 51 -1.32 -10.42 6.41
N VAL A 52 -0.59 -11.03 5.47
CA VAL A 52 0.88 -10.91 5.39
C VAL A 52 1.29 -9.45 5.18
N ILE A 53 0.66 -8.78 4.21
CA ILE A 53 0.99 -7.37 3.88
C ILE A 53 0.59 -6.44 5.04
N CYS A 54 -0.55 -6.68 5.69
CA CYS A 54 -0.94 -5.96 6.91
C CYS A 54 0.10 -6.13 8.02
N GLY A 55 0.69 -7.31 8.19
CA GLY A 55 1.81 -7.53 9.11
C GLY A 55 3.03 -6.66 8.80
N CYS A 56 3.42 -6.56 7.52
CA CYS A 56 4.48 -5.66 7.06
C CYS A 56 4.14 -4.19 7.34
N MET A 57 2.91 -3.76 7.02
CA MET A 57 2.44 -2.40 7.28
C MET A 57 2.42 -2.07 8.77
N ALA A 58 2.10 -3.02 9.65
CA ALA A 58 2.10 -2.83 11.10
C ALA A 58 3.52 -2.59 11.60
N ARG A 59 4.48 -3.37 11.09
CA ARG A 59 5.89 -3.22 11.41
C ARG A 59 6.43 -1.90 10.87
N LEU A 60 6.05 -1.51 9.65
CA LEU A 60 6.41 -0.22 9.08
C LEU A 60 5.87 0.93 9.95
N ASN A 61 4.61 0.88 10.36
CA ASN A 61 4.01 1.92 11.20
C ASN A 61 4.73 2.12 12.53
N LYS A 62 5.14 1.01 13.17
CA LYS A 62 5.92 1.05 14.42
C LYS A 62 7.30 1.69 14.26
N ASN A 63 7.93 1.51 13.10
CA ASN A 63 9.30 1.96 12.86
C ASN A 63 9.38 3.34 12.17
N ASN A 64 8.40 3.64 11.30
CA ASN A 64 8.32 4.86 10.52
C ASN A 64 6.86 5.13 10.13
N THR A 65 6.17 5.86 11.00
CA THR A 65 4.76 6.24 10.80
C THR A 65 4.57 7.11 9.54
N GLU A 66 5.52 8.00 9.19
CA GLU A 66 5.41 8.86 8.00
C GLU A 66 5.34 8.03 6.71
N MET A 67 6.20 7.01 6.58
CA MET A 67 6.19 6.13 5.40
C MET A 67 4.94 5.25 5.35
N HIS A 68 4.48 4.76 6.51
CA HIS A 68 3.22 4.04 6.60
C HIS A 68 2.04 4.90 6.14
N GLU A 69 1.93 6.13 6.65
CA GLU A 69 0.87 7.07 6.26
C GLU A 69 0.92 7.42 4.77
N LEU A 70 2.12 7.61 4.21
CA LEU A 70 2.29 7.88 2.78
C LEU A 70 1.75 6.74 1.90
N LEU A 71 2.03 5.48 2.27
CA LEU A 71 1.50 4.31 1.56
C LEU A 71 -0.02 4.20 1.71
N MET A 72 -0.57 4.50 2.89
CA MET A 72 -2.00 4.48 3.14
C MET A 72 -2.73 5.55 2.31
N ASP A 73 -2.23 6.78 2.31
CA ASP A 73 -2.75 7.89 1.51
C ASP A 73 -2.79 7.57 0.02
N TYR A 74 -1.73 6.93 -0.48
CA TYR A 74 -1.63 6.61 -1.89
C TYR A 74 -2.47 5.39 -2.29
N TYR A 75 -2.26 4.24 -1.65
CA TYR A 75 -2.83 2.97 -2.09
C TYR A 75 -4.25 2.70 -1.58
N VAL A 76 -4.60 3.21 -0.39
CA VAL A 76 -5.93 2.98 0.23
C VAL A 76 -6.83 4.18 0.03
N PHE A 77 -6.34 5.40 0.30
CA PHE A 77 -7.15 6.61 0.17
C PHE A 77 -7.12 7.22 -1.24
N GLY A 78 -6.24 6.74 -2.13
CA GLY A 78 -6.23 7.09 -3.55
C GLY A 78 -5.79 8.52 -3.86
N MET A 79 -5.00 9.14 -2.96
CA MET A 79 -4.41 10.46 -3.16
C MET A 79 -3.45 10.46 -4.36
N THR A 80 -3.41 11.58 -5.09
CA THR A 80 -2.48 11.77 -6.23
C THR A 80 -1.14 12.33 -5.76
N PHE A 81 -0.10 12.26 -6.59
CA PHE A 81 1.20 12.88 -6.28
C PHE A 81 1.07 14.38 -6.01
N ILE A 82 0.22 15.10 -6.75
CA ILE A 82 -0.06 16.53 -6.50
C ILE A 82 -0.64 16.74 -5.09
N SER A 83 -1.64 15.94 -4.70
CA SER A 83 -2.27 16.06 -3.38
C SER A 83 -1.30 15.70 -2.25
N LEU A 84 -0.48 14.68 -2.45
CA LEU A 84 0.58 14.29 -1.52
C LEU A 84 1.67 15.37 -1.43
N GLY A 85 2.09 15.94 -2.55
CA GLY A 85 3.10 17.00 -2.59
C GLY A 85 2.65 18.22 -1.79
N ARG A 86 1.38 18.60 -1.95
CA ARG A 86 0.75 19.64 -1.11
C ARG A 86 0.70 19.26 0.37
N LYS A 87 0.30 18.02 0.70
CA LYS A 87 0.23 17.53 2.09
C LYS A 87 1.59 17.55 2.79
N HIS A 88 2.66 17.19 2.08
CA HIS A 88 4.03 17.13 2.62
C HIS A 88 4.88 18.39 2.34
N GLY A 89 4.32 19.42 1.70
CA GLY A 89 5.04 20.65 1.36
C GLY A 89 6.22 20.44 0.40
N CYS A 90 6.14 19.49 -0.54
CA CYS A 90 7.21 19.15 -1.46
C CYS A 90 6.70 18.90 -2.90
N SER A 91 7.63 18.76 -3.85
CA SER A 91 7.27 18.50 -5.25
C SER A 91 6.82 17.06 -5.48
N ASP A 92 6.01 16.84 -6.52
CA ASP A 92 5.54 15.53 -6.94
C ASP A 92 6.70 14.55 -7.20
N THR A 93 7.82 15.03 -7.76
CA THR A 93 9.04 14.22 -7.95
C THR A 93 9.63 13.77 -6.63
N HIS A 94 9.62 14.63 -5.60
CA HIS A 94 10.12 14.28 -4.28
C HIS A 94 9.19 13.27 -3.59
N ILE A 95 7.87 13.42 -3.76
CA ILE A 95 6.89 12.42 -3.32
C ILE A 95 7.14 11.07 -3.98
N GLY A 96 7.36 11.04 -5.29
CA GLY A 96 7.65 9.79 -6.01
C GLY A 96 8.85 9.04 -5.40
N LYS A 97 9.92 9.77 -5.05
CA LYS A 97 11.09 9.18 -4.37
C LYS A 97 10.78 8.68 -2.96
N LYS A 98 10.01 9.45 -2.18
CA LYS A 98 9.56 9.02 -0.84
C LYS A 98 8.71 7.75 -0.92
N LEU A 99 7.79 7.70 -1.88
CA LEU A 99 6.90 6.56 -2.09
C LEU A 99 7.71 5.32 -2.52
N GLN A 100 8.60 5.46 -3.50
CA GLN A 100 9.50 4.37 -3.93
C GLN A 100 10.35 3.83 -2.77
N ASN A 101 10.85 4.70 -1.90
CA ASN A 101 11.59 4.27 -0.71
C ASN A 101 10.69 3.47 0.25
N ALA A 102 9.46 3.92 0.48
CA ALA A 102 8.51 3.21 1.35
C ALA A 102 8.10 1.85 0.76
N GLU A 103 7.83 1.80 -0.55
CA GLU A 103 7.57 0.56 -1.30
C GLU A 103 8.74 -0.43 -1.16
N GLY A 104 9.98 0.05 -1.34
CA GLY A 104 11.18 -0.78 -1.23
C GLY A 104 11.40 -1.38 0.16
N ILE A 105 10.97 -0.69 1.23
CA ILE A 105 11.01 -1.26 2.57
C ILE A 105 10.02 -2.42 2.71
N VAL A 106 8.79 -2.27 2.21
CA VAL A 106 7.79 -3.35 2.24
C VAL A 106 8.25 -4.54 1.39
N GLU A 107 8.79 -4.28 0.19
CA GLU A 107 9.39 -5.31 -0.66
C GLU A 107 10.50 -6.07 0.09
N GLY A 108 11.41 -5.34 0.76
CA GLY A 108 12.48 -5.92 1.57
C GLY A 108 11.96 -6.75 2.75
N MET A 109 10.90 -6.31 3.43
CA MET A 109 10.26 -7.10 4.50
C MET A 109 9.67 -8.40 3.95
N LEU A 110 8.95 -8.33 2.83
CA LEU A 110 8.37 -9.52 2.19
C LEU A 110 9.46 -10.48 1.68
N MET A 111 10.62 -9.97 1.25
CA MET A 111 11.77 -10.81 0.89
C MET A 111 12.39 -11.46 2.12
N ALA A 112 12.57 -10.72 3.21
CA ALA A 112 13.15 -11.23 4.45
C ALA A 112 12.27 -12.28 5.15
N LEU A 113 10.95 -12.21 4.96
CA LEU A 113 10.02 -13.22 5.46
C LEU A 113 10.04 -14.52 4.62
N ASP A 114 10.62 -14.49 3.42
CA ASP A 114 10.63 -15.61 2.45
C ASP A 114 9.24 -16.21 2.18
N VAL A 115 8.21 -15.35 2.20
CA VAL A 115 6.82 -15.75 1.97
C VAL A 115 6.49 -15.64 0.48
N LYS A 116 5.87 -16.71 -0.03
CA LYS A 116 5.25 -16.76 -1.35
C LYS A 116 3.80 -16.28 -1.26
N LEU A 117 3.50 -15.20 -1.96
CA LEU A 117 2.13 -14.68 -2.05
C LEU A 117 1.40 -15.34 -3.23
N GLU A 118 0.08 -15.44 -3.16
CA GLU A 118 -0.72 -15.88 -4.31
C GLU A 118 -0.64 -14.85 -5.46
N LEU A 119 -0.51 -13.56 -5.10
CA LEU A 119 -0.20 -12.44 -5.99
C LEU A 119 1.01 -12.69 -6.89
N ASP A 120 1.99 -13.48 -6.45
CA ASP A 120 3.24 -13.71 -7.19
C ASP A 120 3.02 -14.41 -8.53
N ARG A 121 1.84 -15.01 -8.75
CA ARG A 121 1.44 -15.64 -10.02
C ARG A 121 1.25 -14.62 -11.15
N TYR A 122 0.99 -13.35 -10.81
CA TYR A 122 0.66 -12.31 -11.79
C TYR A 122 1.29 -10.94 -11.50
N ALA A 123 1.83 -10.70 -10.31
CA ALA A 123 2.59 -9.49 -9.95
C ALA A 123 4.10 -9.68 -10.15
N GLN A 124 4.50 -10.02 -11.38
CA GLN A 124 5.91 -10.17 -11.74
C GLN A 124 6.33 -9.01 -12.64
N ARG A 125 7.51 -8.42 -12.39
CA ARG A 125 8.11 -7.52 -13.37
C ARG A 125 8.41 -8.33 -14.62
N GLU A 126 7.94 -7.87 -15.78
CA GLU A 126 8.44 -8.40 -17.05
C GLU A 126 9.95 -8.18 -17.07
N ASN A 127 10.71 -9.27 -17.12
CA ASN A 127 12.10 -9.18 -17.50
C ASN A 127 12.09 -8.87 -19.01
N SER A 128 12.19 -7.58 -19.37
CA SER A 128 12.63 -7.21 -20.71
C SER A 128 14.05 -7.77 -20.87
N LEU A 129 14.15 -8.87 -21.64
CA LEU A 129 15.42 -9.40 -22.12
C LEU A 129 16.12 -8.39 -23.05
#